data_AF-A0A2R5EVD8-F1
#
_entry.id   AF-A0A2R5EVD8-F1
#
_cell.length_a   1.000
_cell.length_b   1.000
_cell.length_c   1.000
_cell.angle_alpha   90.00
_cell.angle_beta   90.00
_cell.angle_gamma   90.00
#
_symmetry.space_group_name_H-M   'P 1'
#
loop_
_entity.id
_entity.type
_entity.pdbx_description
1 polymer ?
#
loop_
_entity_poly.entity_id
_entity_poly.type
_entity_poly.pdbx_seq_one_letter_code
_entity_poly.pdbx_strand_id
1 'polypeptide(L)'
;MNKERKHWRLWYDRPAVQWTEALPVGNGKLGGMVYGGIHEERIGLNEETVWSGKPHYDTSPGLLQSIGEVRRLLFEGSYREAHELAEKHMKTPLNPHYGHYQPLGDLYIQLPLPSGEVTGYMRELDLNQGACR
;
A
#
# COMPACT_ATOMS: atom_id res chain seq x y z
N MET A 1 -31.31 -27.58 -6.68
CA MET A 1 -31.56 -26.51 -5.69
C MET A 1 -30.58 -25.38 -6.00
N ASN A 2 -31.04 -24.35 -6.71
CA ASN A 2 -30.20 -23.26 -7.20
C ASN A 2 -29.92 -22.32 -6.02
N LYS A 3 -28.70 -22.34 -5.45
CA LYS A 3 -28.33 -21.36 -4.43
C LYS A 3 -28.18 -20.01 -5.13
N GLU A 4 -29.09 -19.07 -4.86
CA GLU A 4 -28.90 -17.67 -5.25
C GLU A 4 -27.53 -17.21 -4.74
N ARG A 5 -26.64 -16.84 -5.67
CA ARG A 5 -25.35 -16.27 -5.30
C ARG A 5 -25.60 -14.89 -4.73
N LYS A 6 -25.27 -14.68 -3.45
CA LYS A 6 -25.25 -13.34 -2.86
C LYS A 6 -24.33 -12.44 -3.69
N HIS A 7 -24.87 -11.32 -4.13
CA HIS A 7 -24.16 -10.26 -4.84
C HIS A 7 -23.71 -9.22 -3.82
N TRP A 8 -22.40 -9.06 -3.70
CA TRP A 8 -21.77 -8.16 -2.74
C TRP A 8 -21.19 -6.97 -3.49
N ARG A 9 -21.56 -5.77 -3.06
CA ARG A 9 -21.06 -4.53 -3.64
C ARG A 9 -20.87 -3.45 -2.60
N LEU A 10 -19.91 -2.57 -2.86
CA LEU A 10 -19.83 -1.23 -2.27
C LEU A 10 -20.40 -0.26 -3.29
N TRP A 11 -21.23 0.69 -2.87
CA TRP A 11 -21.82 1.65 -3.82
C TRP A 11 -21.99 3.02 -3.17
N TYR A 12 -21.94 4.06 -4.01
CA TYR A 12 -22.02 5.46 -3.61
C TYR A 12 -22.77 6.26 -4.67
N ASP A 13 -23.48 7.29 -4.24
CA ASP A 13 -24.31 8.19 -5.06
C ASP A 13 -23.60 9.51 -5.42
N ARG A 14 -22.29 9.58 -5.17
CA ARG A 14 -21.44 10.72 -5.51
C ARG A 14 -19.99 10.32 -5.83
N PRO A 15 -19.29 11.09 -6.67
CA PRO A 15 -17.85 10.89 -6.91
C PRO A 15 -17.03 10.98 -5.62
N ALA A 16 -15.90 10.29 -5.59
CA ALA A 16 -14.92 10.43 -4.52
C ALA A 16 -14.21 11.80 -4.63
N VAL A 17 -14.00 12.45 -3.49
CA VAL A 17 -13.22 13.70 -3.40
C VAL A 17 -11.81 13.43 -2.89
N GLN A 18 -11.67 12.41 -2.03
CA GLN A 18 -10.40 11.99 -1.43
C GLN A 18 -10.10 10.53 -1.75
N TRP A 19 -8.81 10.17 -1.68
CA TRP A 19 -8.33 8.84 -2.01
C TRP A 19 -9.01 7.71 -1.22
N THR A 20 -9.33 7.94 0.05
CA THR A 20 -9.99 6.97 0.94
C THR A 20 -11.44 6.66 0.55
N GLU A 21 -12.05 7.48 -0.31
CA GLU A 21 -13.41 7.26 -0.83
C GLU A 21 -13.41 6.55 -2.19
N ALA A 22 -12.25 6.49 -2.86
CA ALA A 22 -12.11 5.86 -4.17
C ALA A 22 -12.17 4.33 -4.06
N LEU A 23 -12.62 3.68 -5.13
CA LEU A 23 -12.83 2.23 -5.16
C LEU A 23 -11.55 1.50 -5.64
N PRO A 24 -10.99 0.56 -4.86
CA PRO A 24 -9.82 -0.19 -5.26
C PRO A 24 -10.17 -1.32 -6.24
N VAL A 25 -9.40 -1.44 -7.31
CA VAL A 25 -9.36 -2.60 -8.21
C VAL A 25 -7.92 -3.02 -8.45
N GLY A 26 -7.69 -4.29 -8.76
CA GLY A 26 -6.36 -4.77 -9.07
C GLY A 26 -6.30 -6.25 -9.43
N ASN A 27 -5.16 -6.66 -9.99
CA ASN A 27 -4.91 -8.04 -10.44
C ASN A 27 -3.74 -8.71 -9.70
N GLY A 28 -3.36 -8.16 -8.54
CA GLY A 28 -2.21 -8.59 -7.76
C GLY A 28 -0.91 -7.87 -8.12
N LYS A 29 -0.77 -7.32 -9.33
CA LYS A 29 0.40 -6.54 -9.75
C LYS A 29 0.08 -5.07 -9.98
N LEU A 30 -0.93 -4.82 -10.80
CA LEU A 30 -1.46 -3.49 -11.08
C LEU A 30 -2.65 -3.22 -10.16
N GLY A 31 -2.72 -1.98 -9.68
CA GLY A 31 -3.79 -1.46 -8.86
C GLY A 31 -4.32 -0.14 -9.41
N GLY A 32 -5.61 0.10 -9.20
CA GLY A 32 -6.32 1.32 -9.57
C GLY A 32 -7.25 1.77 -8.44
N MET A 33 -7.21 3.05 -8.12
CA MET A 33 -8.15 3.71 -7.20
C MET A 33 -9.07 4.59 -8.03
N VAL A 34 -10.31 4.15 -8.24
CA VAL A 34 -11.28 4.76 -9.15
C VAL A 34 -12.14 5.80 -8.42
N TYR A 35 -12.13 7.06 -8.89
CA TYR A 35 -12.82 8.16 -8.21
C TYR A 35 -14.28 8.31 -8.66
N GLY A 36 -14.60 7.96 -9.91
CA GLY A 36 -15.96 8.10 -10.46
C GLY A 36 -16.28 9.52 -10.94
N GLY A 37 -15.28 10.31 -11.32
CA GLY A 37 -15.52 11.71 -11.71
C GLY A 37 -16.39 11.84 -12.99
N ILE A 38 -17.28 12.83 -13.02
CA ILE A 38 -18.30 12.94 -14.08
C ILE A 38 -17.75 13.59 -15.36
N HIS A 39 -17.14 14.77 -15.26
CA HIS A 39 -16.55 15.48 -16.40
C HIS A 39 -15.06 15.16 -16.58
N GLU A 40 -14.40 14.79 -15.49
CA GLU A 40 -13.02 14.33 -15.47
C GLU A 40 -12.94 13.19 -14.47
N GLU A 41 -12.63 11.99 -14.96
CA GLU A 41 -12.34 10.84 -14.12
C GLU A 41 -10.86 10.84 -13.75
N ARG A 42 -10.57 10.35 -12.55
CA ARG A 42 -9.22 10.11 -12.05
C ARG A 42 -9.11 8.68 -11.57
N ILE A 43 -8.08 7.99 -12.05
CA ILE A 43 -7.69 6.68 -11.52
C ILE A 43 -6.28 6.78 -10.96
N GLY A 44 -6.14 6.66 -9.64
CA GLY A 44 -4.83 6.56 -8.99
C GLY A 44 -4.21 5.19 -9.30
N LEU A 45 -3.03 5.18 -9.90
CA LEU A 45 -2.38 3.96 -10.39
C LEU A 45 -1.26 3.50 -9.45
N ASN A 46 -1.17 2.18 -9.32
CA ASN A 46 -0.15 1.48 -8.57
C ASN A 46 0.36 0.27 -9.36
N GLU A 47 1.65 -0.02 -9.27
CA GLU A 47 2.26 -1.26 -9.75
C GLU A 47 3.19 -1.81 -8.65
N GLU A 48 3.17 -3.12 -8.39
CA GLU A 48 3.76 -3.75 -7.21
C GLU A 48 5.28 -3.52 -7.06
N THR A 49 5.99 -3.30 -8.16
CA THR A 49 7.46 -3.18 -8.22
C THR A 49 7.97 -1.75 -8.27
N VAL A 50 7.08 -0.75 -8.28
CA VAL A 50 7.48 0.67 -8.24
C VAL A 50 7.89 1.05 -6.82
N TRP A 51 9.19 0.94 -6.56
CA TRP A 51 9.81 1.31 -5.30
C TRP A 51 10.95 2.30 -5.53
N SER A 52 11.15 3.22 -4.60
CA SER A 52 12.39 3.98 -4.51
C SER A 52 13.49 3.13 -3.85
N GLY A 53 14.71 3.65 -3.80
CA GLY A 53 15.85 2.94 -3.20
C GLY A 53 16.60 2.08 -4.22
N LYS A 54 17.46 1.20 -3.72
CA LYS A 54 18.29 0.30 -4.55
C LYS A 54 18.67 -0.96 -3.76
N PRO A 55 19.03 -2.06 -4.43
CA PRO A 55 19.57 -3.24 -3.77
C PRO A 55 20.75 -2.88 -2.87
N HIS A 56 20.77 -3.42 -1.66
CA HIS A 56 21.81 -3.15 -0.69
C HIS A 56 21.81 -4.21 0.44
N TYR A 57 22.92 -4.30 1.19
CA TYR A 57 23.11 -5.21 2.31
C TYR A 57 23.31 -4.44 3.63
N ASP A 58 22.35 -4.62 4.55
CA ASP A 58 22.21 -3.85 5.80
C ASP A 58 22.85 -4.55 7.00
N THR A 59 23.97 -5.24 6.77
CA THR A 59 24.66 -6.01 7.80
C THR A 59 25.52 -5.11 8.67
N SER A 60 25.21 -5.08 9.98
CA SER A 60 26.10 -4.43 10.95
C SER A 60 27.43 -5.18 11.02
N PRO A 61 28.58 -4.52 10.80
CA PRO A 61 29.88 -5.18 10.84
C PRO A 61 30.21 -5.83 12.19
N GLY A 62 29.63 -5.33 13.29
CA GLY A 62 29.88 -5.79 14.67
C GLY A 62 28.93 -6.88 15.16
N LEU A 63 27.92 -7.26 14.36
CA LEU A 63 26.86 -8.19 14.76
C LEU A 63 27.42 -9.57 15.11
N LEU A 64 28.23 -10.14 14.19
CA LEU A 64 28.72 -11.51 14.32
C LEU A 64 29.65 -11.67 15.53
N GLN A 65 30.46 -10.65 15.83
CA GLN A 65 31.40 -10.67 16.95
C GLN A 65 30.67 -10.47 18.29
N SER A 66 29.55 -9.74 18.31
CA SER A 66 28.86 -9.37 19.54
C SER A 66 27.77 -10.37 19.96
N ILE A 67 27.21 -11.15 19.03
CA ILE A 67 26.05 -12.03 19.31
C ILE A 67 26.34 -13.09 20.39
N GLY A 68 27.57 -13.59 20.48
CA GLY A 68 27.97 -14.57 21.49
C GLY A 68 27.90 -13.98 22.90
N GLU A 69 28.45 -12.78 23.06
CA GLU A 69 28.50 -12.09 24.34
C GLU A 69 27.12 -11.59 24.79
N VAL A 70 26.32 -11.07 23.85
CA VAL A 70 24.92 -10.71 24.13
C VAL A 70 24.14 -11.91 24.67
N ARG A 71 24.29 -13.10 24.06
CA ARG A 71 23.64 -14.33 24.54
C ARG A 71 24.11 -14.71 25.95
N ARG A 72 25.41 -14.63 26.21
CA ARG A 72 25.98 -14.91 27.55
C ARG A 72 25.33 -14.02 28.61
N LEU A 73 25.31 -12.70 28.39
CA LEU A 73 24.70 -11.72 29.30
C LEU A 73 23.21 -11.98 29.53
N LEU A 74 22.46 -12.38 28.49
CA LEU A 74 21.04 -12.74 28.64
C LEU A 74 20.83 -13.97 29.52
N PHE A 75 21.66 -15.01 29.39
CA PHE A 75 21.57 -16.21 30.22
C PHE A 75 22.01 -15.99 31.67
N GLU A 76 22.88 -15.01 31.90
CA GLU A 76 23.33 -14.60 33.24
C GLU A 76 22.35 -13.63 33.93
N GLY A 77 21.32 -13.16 33.22
CA GLY A 77 20.33 -12.19 33.74
C GLY A 77 20.77 -10.73 33.66
N SER A 78 21.91 -10.44 33.02
CA SER A 78 22.48 -9.11 32.77
C SER A 78 21.81 -8.41 31.58
N TYR A 79 20.51 -8.14 31.70
CA TYR A 79 19.68 -7.63 30.60
C TYR A 79 20.08 -6.24 30.13
N ARG A 80 20.53 -5.37 31.05
CA ARG A 80 20.91 -4.00 30.73
C ARG A 80 22.19 -3.99 29.90
N GLU A 81 23.22 -4.72 30.33
CA GLU A 81 24.48 -4.82 29.60
C GLU A 81 24.26 -5.49 28.24
N ALA A 82 23.41 -6.52 28.18
CA ALA A 82 23.04 -7.18 26.92
C ALA A 82 22.40 -6.19 25.93
N HIS A 83 21.47 -5.36 26.42
CA HIS A 83 20.80 -4.34 25.62
C HIS A 83 21.78 -3.27 25.11
N GLU A 84 22.62 -2.71 25.99
CA GLU A 84 23.61 -1.69 25.63
C GLU A 84 24.60 -2.22 24.58
N LEU A 85 25.06 -3.47 24.72
CA LEU A 85 25.96 -4.10 23.76
C LEU A 85 25.28 -4.34 22.40
N ALA A 86 24.04 -4.83 22.40
CA ALA A 86 23.26 -5.05 21.19
C ALA A 86 22.97 -3.73 20.46
N GLU A 87 22.57 -2.69 21.17
CA GLU A 87 22.31 -1.36 20.61
C GLU A 87 23.54 -0.76 19.92
N LYS A 88 24.74 -1.05 20.44
CA LYS A 88 25.99 -0.54 19.90
C LYS A 88 26.45 -1.28 18.63
N HIS A 89 26.26 -2.59 18.58
CA HIS A 89 26.92 -3.43 17.57
C HIS A 89 25.97 -4.19 16.64
N MET A 90 24.68 -4.27 16.97
CA MET A 90 23.70 -5.06 16.22
C MET A 90 22.68 -4.20 15.46
N LYS A 91 22.77 -2.88 15.54
CA LYS A 91 21.94 -1.98 14.74
C LYS A 91 22.35 -1.98 13.28
N THR A 92 21.36 -2.17 12.43
CA THR A 92 21.48 -1.88 11.01
C THR A 92 21.81 -0.39 10.81
N PRO A 93 22.83 -0.05 10.00
CA PRO A 93 23.14 1.34 9.68
C PRO A 93 21.92 2.05 9.10
N LEU A 94 21.75 3.34 9.42
CA LEU A 94 20.73 4.15 8.78
C LEU A 94 21.04 4.26 7.29
N ASN A 95 20.21 3.63 6.44
CA ASN A 95 20.39 3.67 5.01
C ASN A 95 19.32 4.57 4.35
N PRO A 96 19.71 5.72 3.77
CA PRO A 96 18.78 6.60 3.06
C PRO A 96 18.21 5.98 1.77
N HIS A 97 18.69 4.80 1.38
CA HIS A 97 18.29 4.09 0.17
C HIS A 97 17.52 2.78 0.44
N TYR A 98 17.03 2.57 1.67
CA TYR A 98 16.17 1.42 2.01
C TYR A 98 14.95 1.34 1.09
N GLY A 99 14.45 2.50 0.66
CA GLY A 99 13.37 2.62 -0.30
C GLY A 99 11.99 2.57 0.34
N HIS A 100 11.02 3.10 -0.40
CA HIS A 100 9.61 3.09 -0.03
C HIS A 100 8.76 2.83 -1.28
N TYR A 101 7.64 2.14 -1.10
CA TYR A 101 6.66 1.97 -2.16
C TYR A 101 6.22 3.33 -2.72
N GLN A 102 6.12 3.46 -4.04
CA GLN A 102 5.73 4.70 -4.69
C GLN A 102 4.44 4.52 -5.50
N PRO A 103 3.61 5.58 -5.60
CA PRO A 103 2.54 5.60 -6.59
C PRO A 103 3.12 5.54 -8.00
N LEU A 104 2.45 4.83 -8.92
CA LEU A 104 2.83 4.85 -10.33
C LEU A 104 2.47 6.19 -10.98
N GLY A 105 1.35 6.78 -10.56
CA GLY A 105 0.86 8.07 -11.04
C GLY A 105 -0.67 8.13 -11.00
N ASP A 106 -1.25 9.08 -11.70
CA ASP A 106 -2.70 9.19 -11.90
C ASP A 106 -3.00 9.18 -13.40
N LEU A 107 -4.06 8.46 -13.79
CA LEU A 107 -4.67 8.56 -15.12
C LEU A 107 -5.87 9.50 -15.02
N TYR A 108 -5.86 10.57 -15.81
CA TYR A 108 -6.99 11.47 -15.96
C TYR A 108 -7.70 11.22 -17.29
N ILE A 109 -9.02 11.10 -17.25
CA ILE A 109 -9.85 10.90 -18.44
C ILE A 109 -10.85 12.05 -18.51
N GLN A 110 -10.70 12.90 -19.51
CA GLN A 110 -11.63 13.99 -19.76
C GLN A 110 -12.82 13.49 -20.56
N LEU A 111 -14.01 13.69 -20.02
CA LEU A 111 -15.27 13.26 -20.60
C LEU A 111 -16.00 14.51 -21.12
N PRO A 112 -16.05 14.73 -22.46
CA PRO A 112 -16.70 15.90 -23.04
C PRO A 112 -18.23 15.72 -23.01
N LEU A 113 -18.79 15.71 -21.81
CA LEU A 113 -20.22 15.63 -21.55
C LEU A 113 -20.85 17.03 -21.62
N PRO A 114 -22.09 17.14 -22.13
CA PRO A 114 -22.83 18.39 -22.07
C PRO A 114 -22.92 18.92 -20.64
N SER A 115 -22.82 20.23 -20.49
CA SER A 115 -23.09 20.90 -19.21
C SER A 115 -24.57 20.72 -18.85
N GLY A 116 -24.85 20.29 -17.62
CA GLY A 116 -26.21 20.07 -17.16
C GLY A 116 -26.25 19.48 -15.75
N GLU A 117 -27.45 19.37 -15.19
CA GLU A 117 -27.66 18.69 -13.92
C GLU A 117 -27.45 17.18 -14.09
N VAL A 118 -26.59 16.60 -13.26
CA VAL A 118 -26.32 15.16 -13.27
C VAL A 118 -27.31 14.49 -12.33
N THR A 119 -28.10 13.56 -12.85
CA THR A 119 -29.10 12.82 -12.09
C THR A 119 -28.83 11.32 -12.18
N GLY A 120 -29.21 10.58 -11.14
CA GLY A 120 -29.05 9.12 -11.11
C GLY A 120 -27.60 8.64 -11.11
N TYR A 121 -26.66 9.48 -10.66
CA TYR A 121 -25.26 9.07 -10.52
C TYR A 121 -25.12 7.93 -9.51
N MET A 122 -24.35 6.91 -9.88
CA MET A 122 -23.97 5.83 -9.00
C MET A 122 -22.60 5.32 -9.43
N ARG A 123 -21.74 5.00 -8.46
CA ARG A 123 -20.53 4.20 -8.67
C ARG A 123 -20.54 3.00 -7.74
N GLU A 124 -20.07 1.86 -8.21
CA GLU A 124 -20.01 0.64 -7.41
C GLU A 124 -18.73 -0.17 -7.64
N LEU A 125 -18.31 -0.91 -6.63
CA LEU A 125 -17.34 -1.99 -6.74
C LEU A 125 -18.08 -3.31 -6.53
N ASP A 126 -18.18 -4.10 -7.60
CA ASP A 126 -18.73 -5.45 -7.59
C ASP A 126 -17.68 -6.42 -7.05
N LEU A 127 -17.88 -6.93 -5.84
CA LEU A 127 -16.92 -7.81 -5.17
C LEU A 127 -16.95 -9.25 -5.72
N ASN A 128 -18.00 -9.61 -6.46
CA ASN A 128 -18.07 -10.91 -7.13
C ASN A 128 -17.31 -10.92 -8.46
N GLN A 129 -17.22 -9.76 -9.12
CA GLN A 129 -16.51 -9.61 -10.40
C GLN A 129 -15.14 -8.95 -10.28
N GLY A 130 -14.87 -8.25 -9.17
CA GLY A 130 -13.64 -7.47 -8.99
C GLY A 130 -13.57 -6.26 -9.92
N ALA A 131 -14.72 -5.63 -10.22
CA ALA A 131 -14.82 -4.56 -11.21
C ALA A 131 -15.60 -3.36 -10.66
N CYS A 132 -15.15 -2.15 -11.04
CA CYS A 132 -15.88 -0.91 -10.80
C CYS A 132 -16.87 -0.62 -11.94
N ARG A 133 -18.00 0.01 -11.60
CA ARG A 133 -18.97 0.56 -12.55
C ARG A 133 -19.39 1.96 -12.12
#